data_AF-A0A225WW12-F1
#
_entry.id   AF-A0A225WW12-F1
#
_cell.length_a   1.000
_cell.length_b   1.000
_cell.length_c   1.000
_cell.angle_alpha   90.00
_cell.angle_beta   90.00
_cell.angle_gamma   90.00
#
_symmetry.space_group_name_H-M   'P 1'
#
loop_
_entity.id
_entity.type
_entity.pdbx_description
1 polymer ?
#
loop_
_entity_poly.entity_id
_entity_poly.type
_entity_poly.pdbx_seq_one_letter_code
_entity_poly.pdbx_strand_id
1 'polypeptide(L)'
;MEPTPEASTSTSSLSLPEPTLPKGKRFKDSKSALYAVQDYALYHNKQAKVTRRGGKHRRMVCSSSKPCPFFVQLYLHNSKTDNTWYVSSSDLTHSSECTSTAKPTQRQLVESPSFQRALAAKPNGTAAQLLKQLKGRTNLRTIYRAKQTMKQERLNQVNDSFKQLPMLLQRFVELNPGSCTKYQLTEPHTKAPGAFSRAFLSCNVFTQSTTFNQQIYGVAVVPCSNKEAKYQGVQMFLLGKDGNMGNVTVAVACCDAPSSENYRWFFRCVEESGVNLRYCPVLCAIDPELMTVERDLGLTFRYCTRYIIEHELAQIGSFNRHHHALVWGLQGSATEMEYNNRLAWIGTTCGPGVENYLRQLPMERWGILEK
;
A
#
# COMPACT_ATOMS: atom_id res chain seq x y z
N MET A 1 -54.48 -9.00 -17.67
CA MET A 1 -53.66 -9.04 -18.90
C MET A 1 -53.41 -7.60 -19.31
N GLU A 2 -52.33 -7.03 -18.77
CA GLU A 2 -51.77 -5.73 -19.16
C GLU A 2 -50.34 -5.99 -19.62
N PRO A 3 -49.86 -5.38 -20.71
CA PRO A 3 -48.51 -5.60 -21.19
C PRO A 3 -47.52 -4.65 -20.51
N THR A 4 -46.44 -5.24 -19.99
CA THR A 4 -45.26 -4.56 -19.43
C THR A 4 -44.45 -3.89 -20.54
N PRO A 5 -43.92 -2.66 -20.37
CA PRO A 5 -43.05 -2.05 -21.36
C PRO A 5 -41.58 -2.45 -21.13
N GLU A 6 -40.94 -2.99 -22.17
CA GLU A 6 -39.49 -3.25 -22.21
C GLU A 6 -38.73 -1.92 -22.35
N ALA A 7 -37.97 -1.57 -21.31
CA ALA A 7 -37.06 -0.44 -21.33
C ALA A 7 -35.74 -0.83 -22.02
N SER A 8 -35.58 -0.41 -23.28
CA SER A 8 -34.33 -0.51 -24.04
C SER A 8 -33.29 0.48 -23.50
N THR A 9 -32.35 -0.01 -22.69
CA THR A 9 -31.25 0.79 -22.15
C THR A 9 -30.12 0.87 -23.17
N SER A 10 -30.12 1.92 -24.00
CA SER A 10 -29.02 2.26 -24.88
C SER A 10 -27.77 2.62 -24.07
N THR A 11 -26.77 1.76 -24.09
CA THR A 11 -25.48 1.99 -23.42
C THR A 11 -24.64 2.91 -24.30
N SER A 12 -24.72 4.22 -24.06
CA SER A 12 -23.88 5.22 -24.72
C SER A 12 -22.42 5.05 -24.29
N SER A 13 -21.64 4.31 -25.07
CA SER A 13 -20.19 4.24 -24.92
C SER A 13 -19.55 5.56 -25.35
N LEU A 14 -18.86 6.23 -24.44
CA LEU A 14 -18.01 7.41 -24.72
C LEU A 14 -16.91 7.02 -25.73
N SER A 15 -17.14 7.21 -27.02
CA SER A 15 -16.15 7.00 -28.07
C SER A 15 -15.18 8.19 -28.10
N LEU A 16 -13.88 7.92 -27.92
CA LEU A 16 -12.84 8.90 -28.17
C LEU A 16 -12.96 9.44 -29.61
N PRO A 17 -12.70 10.74 -29.83
CA PRO A 17 -12.78 11.33 -31.16
C PRO A 17 -11.85 10.60 -32.14
N GLU A 18 -12.35 10.35 -33.34
CA GLU A 18 -11.60 9.64 -34.39
C GLU A 18 -10.27 10.36 -34.68
N PRO A 19 -9.13 9.68 -34.57
CA PRO A 19 -7.84 10.28 -34.85
C PRO A 19 -7.76 10.65 -36.34
N THR A 20 -7.39 11.90 -36.63
CA THR A 20 -7.23 12.37 -38.02
C THR A 20 -5.75 12.60 -38.36
N LEU A 21 -5.38 12.39 -39.62
CA LEU A 21 -4.03 12.63 -40.16
C LEU A 21 -4.06 13.41 -41.48
N PRO A 22 -4.70 14.59 -41.54
CA PRO A 22 -4.72 15.39 -42.76
C PRO A 22 -3.32 15.87 -43.12
N LYS A 23 -3.08 16.06 -44.43
CA LYS A 23 -1.89 16.73 -44.94
C LYS A 23 -1.73 18.10 -44.26
N GLY A 24 -0.51 18.40 -43.80
CA GLY A 24 -0.19 19.63 -43.08
C GLY A 24 -0.36 19.56 -41.57
N LYS A 25 -0.94 18.50 -40.99
CA LYS A 25 -1.03 18.34 -39.52
C LYS A 25 0.36 18.37 -38.89
N ARG A 26 0.55 19.27 -37.93
CA ARG A 26 1.83 19.52 -37.23
C ARG A 26 1.91 18.82 -35.89
N PHE A 27 3.13 18.49 -35.48
CA PHE A 27 3.49 17.83 -34.23
C PHE A 27 4.73 18.48 -33.66
N LYS A 28 4.84 18.55 -32.33
CA LYS A 28 5.97 19.19 -31.65
C LYS A 28 7.32 18.53 -31.94
N ASP A 29 7.33 17.22 -32.21
CA ASP A 29 8.55 16.44 -32.40
C ASP A 29 8.29 15.16 -33.22
N SER A 30 9.36 14.46 -33.61
CA SER A 30 9.29 13.20 -34.36
C SER A 30 8.53 12.10 -33.62
N LYS A 31 8.56 12.13 -32.29
CA LYS A 31 8.02 11.09 -31.41
C LYS A 31 6.49 11.18 -31.35
N SER A 32 5.96 12.38 -31.13
CA SER A 32 4.54 12.70 -31.15
C SER A 32 3.92 12.47 -32.53
N ALA A 33 4.63 12.80 -33.62
CA ALA A 33 4.19 12.46 -34.97
C ALA A 33 4.08 10.94 -35.18
N LEU A 34 5.06 10.18 -34.72
CA LEU A 34 5.01 8.71 -34.76
C LEU A 34 3.85 8.14 -33.93
N TYR A 35 3.64 8.67 -32.72
CA TYR A 35 2.55 8.28 -31.84
C TYR A 35 1.17 8.51 -32.46
N ALA A 36 0.96 9.66 -33.10
CA ALA A 36 -0.31 9.97 -33.75
C ALA A 36 -0.67 8.95 -34.84
N VAL A 37 0.30 8.52 -35.65
CA VAL A 37 0.07 7.52 -36.69
C VAL A 37 -0.10 6.11 -36.12
N GLN A 38 0.59 5.77 -35.03
CA GLN A 38 0.35 4.51 -34.32
C GLN A 38 -1.05 4.45 -33.72
N ASP A 39 -1.55 5.56 -33.17
CA ASP A 39 -2.88 5.66 -32.60
C ASP A 39 -3.96 5.61 -33.67
N TYR A 40 -3.75 6.27 -34.81
CA TYR A 40 -4.58 6.13 -36.00
C TYR A 40 -4.69 4.66 -36.42
N ALA A 41 -3.56 3.99 -36.62
CA ALA A 41 -3.56 2.58 -37.03
C ALA A 41 -4.29 1.69 -36.01
N LEU A 42 -4.07 1.91 -34.70
CA LEU A 42 -4.72 1.15 -33.64
C LEU A 42 -6.24 1.36 -33.62
N TYR A 43 -6.71 2.60 -33.81
CA TYR A 43 -8.14 2.93 -33.88
C TYR A 43 -8.85 2.14 -34.98
N HIS A 44 -8.24 2.02 -36.16
CA HIS A 44 -8.77 1.21 -37.26
C HIS A 44 -8.43 -0.29 -37.17
N ASN A 45 -8.00 -0.77 -36.00
CA ASN A 45 -7.62 -2.16 -35.74
C ASN A 45 -6.49 -2.70 -36.64
N LYS A 46 -5.56 -1.82 -37.04
CA LYS A 46 -4.38 -2.11 -37.88
C LYS A 46 -3.08 -1.82 -37.12
N GLN A 47 -1.95 -2.14 -37.75
CA GLN A 47 -0.63 -1.81 -37.24
C GLN A 47 0.19 -1.09 -38.32
N ALA A 48 0.80 0.04 -37.94
CA ALA A 48 1.78 0.75 -38.75
C ALA A 48 3.22 0.39 -38.34
N LYS A 49 4.11 0.24 -39.32
CA LYS A 49 5.55 0.02 -39.15
C LYS A 49 6.35 1.11 -39.86
N VAL A 50 7.49 1.48 -39.29
CA VAL A 50 8.44 2.40 -39.92
C VAL A 50 9.21 1.63 -41.00
N THR A 51 9.22 2.11 -42.24
CA THR A 51 10.00 1.51 -43.34
C THR A 51 11.19 2.35 -43.77
N ARG A 52 11.11 3.68 -43.64
CA ARG A 52 12.24 4.57 -43.91
C ARG A 52 12.38 5.57 -42.78
N ARG A 53 13.62 5.75 -42.31
CA ARG A 53 13.97 6.67 -41.22
C ARG A 53 15.21 7.46 -41.61
N GLY A 54 15.08 8.78 -41.69
CA GLY A 54 16.18 9.71 -41.78
C GLY A 54 16.10 10.77 -40.67
N GLY A 55 17.10 11.65 -40.58
CA GLY A 55 17.12 12.73 -39.59
C GLY A 55 15.97 13.73 -39.76
N LYS A 56 15.53 13.97 -41.01
CA LYS A 56 14.49 14.96 -41.35
C LYS A 56 13.21 14.36 -41.95
N HIS A 57 13.11 13.03 -42.05
CA HIS A 57 11.94 12.39 -42.66
C HIS A 57 11.70 10.99 -42.10
N ARG A 58 10.44 10.55 -42.15
CA ARG A 58 10.03 9.21 -41.73
C ARG A 58 8.84 8.73 -42.55
N ARG A 59 8.94 7.51 -43.08
CA ARG A 59 7.82 6.85 -43.78
C ARG A 59 7.29 5.71 -42.93
N MET A 60 5.99 5.69 -42.74
CA MET A 60 5.28 4.63 -42.04
C MET A 60 4.25 4.00 -42.96
N VAL A 61 4.15 2.68 -42.92
CA VAL A 61 3.26 1.89 -43.80
C VAL A 61 2.54 0.81 -42.98
N CYS A 62 1.53 0.20 -43.58
CA CYS A 62 0.82 -0.92 -42.96
C CYS A 62 1.73 -2.15 -42.75
N SER A 63 1.48 -2.91 -41.70
CA SER A 63 2.23 -4.15 -41.41
C SER A 63 1.73 -5.39 -42.16
N SER A 64 0.72 -5.25 -43.03
CA SER A 64 0.13 -6.36 -43.78
C SER A 64 1.19 -7.12 -44.58
N SER A 65 1.01 -8.44 -44.67
CA SER A 65 1.80 -9.31 -45.55
C SER A 65 1.41 -9.17 -47.03
N LYS A 66 0.20 -8.67 -47.32
CA LYS A 66 -0.28 -8.37 -48.67
C LYS A 66 -0.01 -6.90 -49.02
N PRO A 67 0.11 -6.54 -50.31
CA PRO A 67 0.24 -5.15 -50.74
C PRO A 67 -0.89 -4.29 -50.17
N CYS A 68 -0.51 -3.21 -49.49
CA CYS A 68 -1.45 -2.31 -48.83
C CYS A 68 -1.05 -0.87 -49.15
N PRO A 69 -1.97 -0.04 -49.69
CA PRO A 69 -1.64 1.31 -50.13
C PRO A 69 -1.37 2.26 -48.95
N PHE A 70 -1.86 1.94 -47.75
CA PHE A 70 -1.69 2.74 -46.55
C PHE A 70 -0.23 3.20 -46.33
N PHE A 71 -0.03 4.52 -46.31
CA PHE A 71 1.21 5.14 -45.88
C PHE A 71 0.99 6.51 -45.24
N VAL A 72 1.92 6.89 -44.37
CA VAL A 72 2.06 8.26 -43.87
C VAL A 72 3.50 8.69 -44.02
N GLN A 73 3.71 9.79 -44.72
CA GLN A 73 5.00 10.41 -44.94
C GLN A 73 5.12 11.65 -44.06
N LEU A 74 6.09 11.61 -43.14
CA LEU A 74 6.38 12.67 -42.19
C LEU A 74 7.71 13.35 -42.56
N TYR A 75 7.75 14.67 -42.42
CA TYR A 75 8.97 15.47 -42.56
C TYR A 75 9.15 16.41 -41.38
N LEU A 76 10.40 16.69 -41.04
CA LEU A 76 10.76 17.83 -40.22
C LEU A 76 10.56 19.10 -41.04
N HIS A 77 9.92 20.11 -40.46
CA HIS A 77 9.77 21.41 -41.10
C HIS A 77 11.15 22.00 -41.42
N ASN A 78 11.33 22.48 -42.65
CA ASN A 78 12.63 22.98 -43.09
C ASN A 78 12.82 24.45 -42.67
N SER A 79 12.98 24.67 -41.37
CA SER A 79 13.25 25.97 -40.76
C SER A 79 14.35 25.85 -39.71
N LYS A 80 15.11 26.94 -39.52
CA LYS A 80 16.13 27.02 -38.45
C LYS A 80 15.49 27.22 -37.06
N THR A 81 14.26 27.74 -37.01
CA THR A 81 13.56 28.11 -35.76
C THR A 81 12.38 27.20 -35.44
N ASP A 82 11.85 26.48 -36.43
CA ASP A 82 10.69 25.60 -36.29
C ASP A 82 11.11 24.13 -36.48
N ASN A 83 11.19 23.40 -35.37
CA ASN A 83 11.54 21.99 -35.30
C ASN A 83 10.32 21.06 -35.29
N THR A 84 9.14 21.55 -35.70
CA THR A 84 7.93 20.73 -35.76
C THR A 84 7.99 19.71 -36.90
N TRP A 85 7.28 18.61 -36.70
CA TRP A 85 7.09 17.56 -37.71
C TRP A 85 5.70 17.67 -38.31
N TYR A 86 5.54 17.36 -39.58
CA TYR A 86 4.23 17.44 -40.24
C TYR A 86 3.96 16.27 -41.18
N VAL A 87 2.67 16.01 -41.43
CA VAL A 87 2.21 15.07 -42.46
C VAL A 87 2.37 15.72 -43.83
N SER A 88 3.35 15.27 -44.62
CA SER A 88 3.58 15.79 -45.97
C SER A 88 2.65 15.17 -47.00
N SER A 89 2.40 13.87 -46.87
CA SER A 89 1.47 13.10 -47.70
C SER A 89 1.05 11.83 -46.98
N SER A 90 -0.14 11.33 -47.30
CA SER A 90 -0.65 10.11 -46.73
C SER A 90 -1.69 9.48 -47.65
N ASP A 91 -1.72 8.17 -47.66
CA ASP A 91 -2.89 7.39 -48.08
C ASP A 91 -3.34 6.61 -46.84
N LEU A 92 -4.55 6.85 -46.39
CA LEU A 92 -5.10 6.23 -45.18
C LEU A 92 -6.01 5.04 -45.51
N THR A 93 -6.17 4.72 -46.80
CA THR A 93 -6.96 3.59 -47.26
C THR A 93 -6.19 2.28 -47.06
N HIS A 94 -6.92 1.22 -46.73
CA HIS A 94 -6.39 -0.13 -46.68
C HIS A 94 -6.98 -0.95 -47.82
N SER A 95 -6.16 -1.83 -48.40
CA SER A 95 -6.63 -2.83 -49.37
C SER A 95 -7.69 -3.73 -48.73
N SER A 96 -8.64 -4.22 -49.54
CA SER A 96 -9.61 -5.24 -49.14
C SER A 96 -8.94 -6.53 -48.65
N GLU A 97 -7.74 -6.84 -49.17
CA GLU A 97 -6.93 -7.99 -48.76
C GLU A 97 -5.98 -7.70 -47.58
N CYS A 98 -6.18 -6.58 -46.86
CA CYS A 98 -5.28 -6.15 -45.80
C CYS A 98 -5.31 -7.10 -44.58
N THR A 99 -4.27 -7.94 -44.48
CA THR A 99 -4.03 -8.90 -43.38
C THR A 99 -3.48 -8.28 -42.09
N SER A 100 -3.29 -6.96 -42.02
CA SER A 100 -2.77 -6.32 -40.80
C SER A 100 -3.80 -6.37 -39.68
N THR A 101 -3.32 -6.73 -38.50
CA THR A 101 -4.08 -6.73 -37.25
C THR A 101 -3.41 -5.81 -36.23
N ALA A 102 -4.21 -5.21 -35.35
CA ALA A 102 -3.70 -4.35 -34.30
C ALA A 102 -2.69 -5.08 -33.42
N LYS A 103 -1.51 -4.45 -33.26
CA LYS A 103 -0.49 -4.83 -32.27
C LYS A 103 -0.14 -3.64 -31.39
N PRO A 104 -0.90 -3.40 -30.30
CA PRO A 104 -0.69 -2.26 -29.43
C PRO A 104 0.74 -2.21 -28.90
N THR A 105 1.32 -1.00 -28.95
CA THR A 105 2.63 -0.71 -28.35
C THR A 105 2.53 -0.62 -26.82
N GLN A 106 3.68 -0.60 -26.13
CA GLN A 106 3.73 -0.42 -24.67
C GLN A 106 2.95 0.84 -24.24
N ARG A 107 3.14 1.97 -24.92
CA ARG A 107 2.45 3.23 -24.63
C ARG A 107 0.92 3.06 -24.73
N GLN A 108 0.46 2.53 -25.86
CA GLN A 108 -0.97 2.34 -26.12
C GLN A 108 -1.63 1.37 -25.14
N LEU A 109 -0.89 0.40 -24.61
CA LEU A 109 -1.39 -0.47 -23.55
C LEU A 109 -1.53 0.31 -22.24
N VAL A 110 -0.52 1.07 -21.82
CA VAL A 110 -0.56 1.88 -20.59
C VAL A 110 -1.71 2.90 -20.63
N GLU A 111 -1.95 3.52 -21.79
CA GLU A 111 -3.02 4.50 -22.01
C GLU A 111 -4.41 3.86 -22.21
N SER A 112 -4.50 2.54 -22.41
CA SER A 112 -5.76 1.85 -22.71
C SER A 112 -6.62 1.65 -21.46
N PRO A 113 -7.88 2.14 -21.42
CA PRO A 113 -8.79 1.92 -20.29
C PRO A 113 -9.05 0.44 -20.01
N SER A 114 -9.11 -0.39 -21.06
CA SER A 114 -9.30 -1.84 -20.92
C SER A 114 -8.12 -2.53 -20.24
N PHE A 115 -6.88 -2.09 -20.54
CA PHE A 115 -5.69 -2.63 -19.90
C PHE A 115 -5.57 -2.16 -18.45
N GLN A 116 -5.91 -0.90 -18.20
CA GLN A 116 -5.96 -0.34 -16.85
C GLN A 116 -6.96 -1.08 -15.95
N ARG A 117 -8.19 -1.34 -16.43
CA ARG A 117 -9.18 -2.13 -15.69
C ARG A 117 -8.75 -3.57 -15.47
N ALA A 118 -8.15 -4.20 -16.48
CA ALA A 118 -7.63 -5.57 -16.37
C ALA A 118 -6.55 -5.68 -15.28
N LEU A 119 -5.64 -4.70 -15.21
CA LEU A 119 -4.62 -4.65 -14.17
C LEU A 119 -5.21 -4.33 -12.79
N ALA A 120 -6.21 -3.46 -12.70
CA ALA A 120 -6.88 -3.12 -11.44
C ALA A 120 -7.64 -4.31 -10.84
N ALA A 121 -8.30 -5.13 -11.67
CA ALA A 121 -9.02 -6.31 -11.21
C ALA A 121 -8.10 -7.42 -10.69
N LYS A 122 -6.87 -7.51 -11.21
CA LYS A 122 -5.87 -8.51 -10.80
C LYS A 122 -4.46 -7.89 -10.80
N PRO A 123 -4.11 -7.08 -9.79
CA PRO A 123 -2.81 -6.38 -9.74
C PRO A 123 -1.62 -7.36 -9.71
N ASN A 124 -1.83 -8.53 -9.09
CA ASN A 124 -0.85 -9.62 -9.04
C ASN A 124 -0.94 -10.62 -10.21
N GLY A 125 -1.85 -10.42 -11.17
CA GLY A 125 -2.03 -11.31 -12.31
C GLY A 125 -0.77 -11.38 -13.19
N THR A 126 -0.45 -12.57 -13.72
CA THR A 126 0.74 -12.75 -14.57
C THR A 126 0.55 -12.05 -15.92
N ALA A 127 1.66 -11.65 -16.57
CA ALA A 127 1.59 -11.06 -17.91
C ALA A 127 0.90 -11.99 -18.93
N ALA A 128 0.97 -13.31 -18.73
CA ALA A 128 0.28 -14.30 -19.54
C ALA A 128 -1.25 -14.28 -19.33
N GLN A 129 -1.73 -14.03 -18.12
CA GLN A 129 -3.17 -13.87 -17.84
C GLN A 129 -3.71 -12.60 -18.51
N LEU A 130 -2.98 -11.49 -18.42
CA LEU A 130 -3.32 -10.24 -19.12
C LEU A 130 -3.31 -10.42 -20.65
N LEU A 131 -2.38 -11.21 -21.19
CA LEU A 131 -2.34 -11.54 -22.62
C LEU A 131 -3.58 -12.28 -23.10
N LYS A 132 -4.09 -13.24 -22.30
CA LYS A 132 -5.33 -13.97 -22.60
C LYS A 132 -6.54 -13.02 -22.62
N GLN A 133 -6.63 -12.09 -21.68
CA GLN A 133 -7.70 -11.09 -21.63
C GLN A 133 -7.66 -10.12 -22.83
N LEU A 134 -6.45 -9.78 -23.30
CA LEU A 134 -6.24 -8.98 -24.51
C LEU A 134 -6.38 -9.80 -25.82
N LYS A 135 -6.84 -11.05 -25.75
CA LYS A 135 -6.99 -11.97 -26.90
C LYS A 135 -5.75 -12.04 -27.80
N GLY A 136 -4.55 -12.01 -27.21
CA GLY A 136 -3.31 -12.15 -27.97
C GLY A 136 -2.94 -10.96 -28.87
N ARG A 137 -3.56 -9.78 -28.69
CA ARG A 137 -3.33 -8.60 -29.54
C ARG A 137 -1.89 -8.08 -29.54
N THR A 138 -1.02 -8.46 -28.60
CA THR A 138 0.38 -8.04 -28.59
C THR A 138 1.28 -9.16 -28.06
N ASN A 139 2.59 -8.94 -28.00
CA ASN A 139 3.52 -9.94 -27.46
C ASN A 139 3.67 -9.84 -25.93
N LEU A 140 4.06 -10.96 -25.31
CA LEU A 140 4.21 -11.08 -23.86
C LEU A 140 5.23 -10.07 -23.28
N ARG A 141 6.31 -9.79 -24.02
CA ARG A 141 7.36 -8.83 -23.61
C ARG A 141 6.81 -7.39 -23.50
N THR A 142 5.93 -6.99 -24.41
CA THR A 142 5.31 -5.64 -24.41
C THR A 142 4.32 -5.51 -23.25
N ILE A 143 3.56 -6.56 -22.97
CA ILE A 143 2.67 -6.60 -21.79
C ILE A 143 3.48 -6.52 -20.50
N TYR A 144 4.57 -7.27 -20.39
CA TYR A 144 5.44 -7.21 -19.23
C TYR A 144 5.98 -5.80 -19.00
N ARG A 145 6.48 -5.14 -20.05
CA ARG A 145 6.96 -3.75 -19.98
C ARG A 145 5.86 -2.77 -19.62
N ALA A 146 4.67 -2.88 -20.22
CA ALA A 146 3.52 -2.05 -19.89
C ALA A 146 3.09 -2.21 -18.42
N LYS A 147 3.05 -3.46 -17.92
CA LYS A 147 2.78 -3.76 -16.51
C LYS A 147 3.82 -3.10 -15.59
N GLN A 148 5.11 -3.17 -15.93
CA GLN A 148 6.17 -2.55 -15.13
C GLN A 148 6.08 -1.02 -15.12
N THR A 149 5.77 -0.39 -16.27
CA THR A 149 5.55 1.06 -16.33
C THR A 149 4.41 1.50 -15.43
N MET A 150 3.25 0.84 -15.51
CA MET A 150 2.11 1.17 -14.65
C MET A 150 2.41 0.91 -13.17
N LYS A 151 3.17 -0.13 -12.85
CA LYS A 151 3.63 -0.38 -11.47
C LYS A 151 4.51 0.76 -10.96
N GLN A 152 5.42 1.26 -11.81
CA GLN A 152 6.29 2.38 -11.44
C GLN A 152 5.51 3.69 -11.28
N GLU A 153 4.54 3.96 -12.16
CA GLU A 153 3.64 5.13 -12.03
C GLU A 153 2.84 5.07 -10.73
N ARG A 154 2.31 3.89 -10.38
CA ARG A 154 1.64 3.68 -9.08
C ARG A 154 2.60 3.91 -7.90
N LEU A 155 3.82 3.41 -7.97
CA LEU A 155 4.84 3.64 -6.93
C LEU A 155 5.15 5.13 -6.75
N ASN A 156 5.28 5.87 -7.86
CA ASN A 156 5.49 7.31 -7.82
C ASN A 156 4.30 8.04 -7.17
N GLN A 157 3.06 7.65 -7.51
CA GLN A 157 1.86 8.19 -6.88
C GLN A 157 1.81 7.93 -5.37
N VAL A 158 2.23 6.75 -4.92
CA VAL A 158 2.31 6.44 -3.48
C VAL A 158 3.38 7.31 -2.79
N ASN A 159 4.55 7.48 -3.41
CA ASN A 159 5.57 8.40 -2.88
C ASN A 159 5.05 9.84 -2.79
N ASP A 160 4.28 10.29 -3.79
CA ASP A 160 3.63 11.59 -3.75
C ASP A 160 2.52 11.68 -2.68
N SER A 161 1.85 10.57 -2.35
CA SER A 161 0.85 10.56 -1.27
C SER A 161 1.44 10.82 0.12
N PHE A 162 2.70 10.40 0.38
CA PHE A 162 3.37 10.71 1.65
C PHE A 162 3.61 12.21 1.82
N LYS A 163 3.72 12.98 0.72
CA LYS A 163 3.82 14.45 0.75
C LYS A 163 2.52 15.11 1.19
N GLN A 164 1.39 14.40 1.16
CA GLN A 164 0.09 14.90 1.62
C GLN A 164 -0.11 14.70 3.13
N LEU A 165 0.67 13.83 3.78
CA LEU A 165 0.51 13.53 5.22
C LEU A 165 0.56 14.77 6.11
N PRO A 166 1.51 15.72 5.95
CA PRO A 166 1.52 16.92 6.77
C PRO A 166 0.22 17.72 6.68
N MET A 167 -0.32 17.88 5.47
CA MET A 167 -1.57 18.60 5.23
C MET A 167 -2.77 17.84 5.82
N LEU A 168 -2.82 16.51 5.69
CA LEU A 168 -3.87 15.69 6.30
C LEU A 168 -3.85 15.76 7.83
N LEU A 169 -2.67 15.70 8.45
CA LEU A 169 -2.51 15.82 9.90
C LEU A 169 -2.91 17.22 10.38
N GLN A 170 -2.50 18.26 9.67
CA GLN A 170 -2.93 19.63 9.96
C GLN A 170 -4.46 19.75 9.90
N ARG A 171 -5.09 19.26 8.82
CA ARG A 171 -6.54 19.32 8.65
C ARG A 171 -7.28 18.52 9.73
N PHE A 172 -6.70 17.41 10.18
CA PHE A 172 -7.24 16.65 11.29
C PHE A 172 -7.32 17.50 12.57
N VAL A 173 -6.25 18.23 12.91
CA VAL A 173 -6.22 19.11 14.10
C VAL A 173 -7.21 20.27 13.96
N GLU A 174 -7.33 20.87 12.76
CA GLU A 174 -8.31 21.92 12.49
C GLU A 174 -9.75 21.45 12.73
N LEU A 175 -10.06 20.21 12.35
CA LEU A 175 -11.39 19.61 12.54
C LEU A 175 -11.61 19.07 13.96
N ASN A 176 -10.54 18.82 14.72
CA ASN A 176 -10.59 18.24 16.06
C ASN A 176 -9.70 19.06 17.02
N PRO A 177 -10.13 20.27 17.42
CA PRO A 177 -9.33 21.13 18.27
C PRO A 177 -8.83 20.44 19.56
N GLY A 178 -7.57 20.71 19.91
CA GLY A 178 -6.87 20.07 21.04
C GLY A 178 -6.21 18.73 20.70
N SER A 179 -6.42 18.19 19.50
CA SER A 179 -5.76 16.95 19.06
C SER A 179 -4.26 17.19 18.84
N CYS A 180 -3.44 16.17 19.08
CA CYS A 180 -1.99 16.26 18.91
C CYS A 180 -1.54 15.39 17.73
N THR A 181 -0.78 15.99 16.81
CA THR A 181 -0.14 15.31 15.69
C THR A 181 1.34 15.64 15.64
N LYS A 182 2.17 14.66 15.26
CA LYS A 182 3.58 14.90 14.95
C LYS A 182 3.94 14.23 13.63
N TYR A 183 4.90 14.81 12.94
CA TYR A 183 5.41 14.31 11.67
C TYR A 183 6.91 14.55 11.61
N GLN A 184 7.67 13.52 11.25
CA GLN A 184 9.12 13.61 11.10
C GLN A 184 9.58 13.01 9.78
N LEU A 185 10.52 13.71 9.17
CA LEU A 185 11.29 13.23 8.04
C LEU A 185 12.60 12.64 8.53
N THR A 186 13.19 11.78 7.73
CA THR A 186 14.54 11.27 7.95
C THR A 186 15.57 12.40 7.92
N GLU A 187 16.54 12.30 8.82
CA GLU A 187 17.56 13.32 9.00
C GLU A 187 18.46 13.49 7.76
N PRO A 188 19.07 14.67 7.55
CA PRO A 188 19.89 14.99 6.37
C PRO A 188 21.08 14.06 6.14
N HIS A 189 21.61 13.44 7.20
CA HIS A 189 22.79 12.58 7.16
C HIS A 189 22.46 11.10 6.90
N THR A 190 21.19 10.77 6.66
CA THR A 190 20.76 9.39 6.35
C THR A 190 20.88 9.08 4.85
N LYS A 191 20.75 7.80 4.48
CA LYS A 191 20.81 7.35 3.07
C LYS A 191 19.67 7.90 2.20
N ALA A 192 18.59 8.40 2.80
CA ALA A 192 17.41 8.90 2.12
C ALA A 192 16.89 10.15 2.84
N PRO A 193 17.60 11.29 2.78
CA PRO A 193 17.25 12.48 3.55
C PRO A 193 15.92 13.08 3.08
N GLY A 194 15.11 13.57 4.02
CA GLY A 194 13.80 14.17 3.70
C GLY A 194 12.73 13.17 3.29
N ALA A 195 12.96 11.86 3.46
CA ALA A 195 11.96 10.84 3.31
C ALA A 195 11.06 10.78 4.55
N PHE A 196 9.83 10.27 4.40
CA PHE A 196 8.95 10.04 5.54
C PHE A 196 9.62 9.05 6.53
N SER A 197 9.70 9.43 7.81
CA SER A 197 10.23 8.58 8.88
C SER A 197 9.11 8.07 9.77
N ARG A 198 8.37 8.98 10.42
CA ARG A 198 7.31 8.62 11.36
C ARG A 198 6.25 9.71 11.50
N ALA A 199 5.04 9.30 11.86
CA ALA A 199 3.91 10.19 12.15
C ALA A 199 3.13 9.69 13.37
N PHE A 200 2.57 10.62 14.12
CA PHE A 200 1.80 10.39 15.33
C PHE A 200 0.49 11.16 15.25
N LEU A 201 -0.56 10.57 15.83
CA LEU A 201 -1.91 11.11 15.89
C LEU A 201 -2.56 10.70 17.21
N SER A 202 -3.17 11.67 17.89
CA SER A 202 -4.09 11.43 19.01
C SER A 202 -5.23 12.44 18.95
N CYS A 203 -6.46 11.96 19.12
CA CYS A 203 -7.63 12.82 19.10
C CYS A 203 -7.93 13.30 20.52
N ASN A 204 -8.20 14.60 20.68
CA ASN A 204 -8.43 15.22 21.99
C ASN A 204 -9.52 14.51 22.81
N VAL A 205 -10.61 14.11 22.16
CA VAL A 205 -11.73 13.43 22.85
C VAL A 205 -11.27 12.14 23.53
N PHE A 206 -10.35 11.39 22.91
CA PHE A 206 -9.85 10.14 23.46
C PHE A 206 -8.78 10.38 24.51
N THR A 207 -7.89 11.35 24.32
CA THR A 207 -6.88 11.69 25.33
C THR A 207 -7.54 12.24 26.60
N GLN A 208 -8.55 13.12 26.49
CA GLN A 208 -9.31 13.60 27.65
C GLN A 208 -10.08 12.50 28.37
N SER A 209 -10.66 11.54 27.62
CA SER A 209 -11.38 10.41 28.21
C SER A 209 -10.51 9.55 29.14
N THR A 210 -9.18 9.57 28.98
CA THR A 210 -8.27 8.78 29.81
C THR A 210 -8.41 9.03 31.30
N THR A 211 -8.81 10.24 31.71
CA THR A 211 -9.04 10.59 33.12
C THR A 211 -10.29 9.93 33.73
N PHE A 212 -11.24 9.53 32.89
CA PHE A 212 -12.49 8.87 33.31
C PHE A 212 -12.49 7.37 33.00
N ASN A 213 -11.56 6.92 32.18
CA ASN A 213 -11.38 5.53 31.80
C ASN A 213 -10.67 4.73 32.90
N GLN A 214 -10.69 3.42 32.75
CA GLN A 214 -9.88 2.53 33.58
C GLN A 214 -8.41 2.87 33.37
N GLN A 215 -7.66 3.01 34.47
CA GLN A 215 -6.23 3.37 34.45
C GLN A 215 -5.34 2.16 34.11
N ILE A 216 -5.73 1.41 33.09
CA ILE A 216 -4.98 0.28 32.52
C ILE A 216 -4.92 0.46 31.01
N TYR A 217 -3.71 0.33 30.48
CA TYR A 217 -3.44 0.58 29.08
C TYR A 217 -2.86 -0.66 28.41
N GLY A 218 -2.98 -0.71 27.09
CA GLY A 218 -2.33 -1.70 26.23
C GLY A 218 -1.50 -1.00 25.17
N VAL A 219 -0.36 -1.59 24.82
CA VAL A 219 0.45 -1.18 23.67
C VAL A 219 0.44 -2.32 22.67
N ALA A 220 0.03 -2.00 21.45
CA ALA A 220 0.01 -2.94 20.34
C ALA A 220 0.86 -2.42 19.18
N VAL A 221 1.66 -3.30 18.60
CA VAL A 221 2.46 -3.02 17.42
C VAL A 221 2.02 -3.96 16.31
N VAL A 222 1.58 -3.39 15.19
CA VAL A 222 1.05 -4.16 14.06
C VAL A 222 1.91 -3.88 12.83
N PRO A 223 2.49 -4.92 12.19
CA PRO A 223 3.19 -4.75 10.93
C PRO A 223 2.28 -4.16 9.84
N CYS A 224 2.74 -3.08 9.22
CA CYS A 224 2.07 -2.46 8.08
C CYS A 224 2.96 -2.64 6.86
N SER A 225 2.60 -3.57 5.98
CA SER A 225 3.35 -3.81 4.74
C SER A 225 2.46 -3.65 3.51
N ASN A 226 2.98 -2.96 2.52
CA ASN A 226 2.37 -2.86 1.21
C ASN A 226 3.42 -3.24 0.15
N LYS A 227 3.35 -4.50 -0.32
CA LYS A 227 4.25 -5.05 -1.34
C LYS A 227 4.19 -4.29 -2.66
N GLU A 228 3.06 -3.69 -3.00
CA GLU A 228 2.91 -2.90 -4.22
C GLU A 228 3.63 -1.55 -4.12
N ALA A 229 3.53 -0.92 -2.95
CA ALA A 229 4.19 0.35 -2.62
C ALA A 229 5.66 0.20 -2.21
N LYS A 230 6.14 -1.04 -2.02
CA LYS A 230 7.44 -1.34 -1.37
C LYS A 230 7.56 -0.68 0.02
N TYR A 231 6.44 -0.50 0.71
CA TYR A 231 6.43 0.03 2.07
C TYR A 231 6.45 -1.12 3.07
N GLN A 232 7.33 -1.02 4.05
CA GLN A 232 7.37 -1.89 5.23
C GLN A 232 7.60 -0.98 6.44
N GLY A 233 6.65 -1.04 7.37
CA GLY A 233 6.72 -0.31 8.63
C GLY A 233 5.84 -0.97 9.68
N VAL A 234 5.61 -0.27 10.76
CA VAL A 234 4.71 -0.70 11.84
C VAL A 234 3.76 0.42 12.23
N GLN A 235 2.60 0.02 12.74
CA GLN A 235 1.67 0.89 13.44
C GLN A 235 1.75 0.59 14.93
N MET A 236 1.96 1.62 15.74
CA MET A 236 1.94 1.53 17.19
C MET A 236 0.63 2.12 17.70
N PHE A 237 -0.01 1.45 18.64
CA PHE A 237 -1.28 1.86 19.25
C PHE A 237 -1.13 1.92 20.76
N LEU A 238 -1.61 3.02 21.35
CA LEU A 238 -1.94 3.07 22.77
C LEU A 238 -3.44 2.85 22.91
N LEU A 239 -3.80 1.82 23.65
CA LEU A 239 -5.16 1.39 23.91
C LEU A 239 -5.50 1.68 25.37
N GLY A 240 -6.60 2.36 25.62
CA GLY A 240 -7.21 2.48 26.95
C GLY A 240 -8.37 1.51 27.11
N LYS A 241 -8.96 1.50 28.30
CA LYS A 241 -10.15 0.72 28.65
C LYS A 241 -11.27 1.63 29.12
N ASP A 242 -12.40 1.63 28.43
CA ASP A 242 -13.58 2.39 28.87
C ASP A 242 -14.26 1.77 30.10
N GLY A 243 -15.32 2.41 30.59
CA GLY A 243 -16.11 1.91 31.73
C GLY A 243 -16.78 0.54 31.51
N ASN A 244 -16.94 0.12 30.25
CA ASN A 244 -17.47 -1.20 29.87
C ASN A 244 -16.34 -2.22 29.58
N MET A 245 -15.09 -1.90 29.95
CA MET A 245 -13.90 -2.70 29.66
C MET A 245 -13.65 -2.90 28.16
N GLY A 246 -14.25 -2.08 27.31
CA GLY A 246 -14.00 -2.00 25.87
C GLY A 246 -12.65 -1.34 25.58
N ASN A 247 -11.99 -1.75 24.49
CA ASN A 247 -10.75 -1.11 24.06
C ASN A 247 -11.06 0.21 23.35
N VAL A 248 -10.37 1.28 23.73
CA VAL A 248 -10.43 2.58 23.07
C VAL A 248 -9.05 2.96 22.56
N THR A 249 -8.93 3.31 21.28
CA THR A 249 -7.67 3.79 20.72
C THR A 249 -7.41 5.23 21.15
N VAL A 250 -6.41 5.42 22.01
CA VAL A 250 -6.05 6.74 22.55
C VAL A 250 -5.08 7.46 21.63
N ALA A 251 -4.07 6.74 21.12
CA ALA A 251 -3.05 7.30 20.23
C ALA A 251 -2.57 6.25 19.22
N VAL A 252 -2.11 6.74 18.06
CA VAL A 252 -1.58 5.93 16.97
C VAL A 252 -0.31 6.57 16.44
N ALA A 253 0.67 5.74 16.09
CA ALA A 253 1.81 6.16 15.29
C ALA A 253 2.11 5.19 14.15
N CYS A 254 2.69 5.71 13.09
CA CYS A 254 3.30 4.93 12.01
C CYS A 254 4.81 5.23 12.01
N CYS A 255 5.63 4.18 11.96
CA CYS A 255 7.08 4.30 11.84
C CYS A 255 7.65 3.12 11.02
N ASP A 256 8.95 3.15 10.76
CA ASP A 256 9.66 2.16 9.96
C ASP A 256 9.89 0.83 10.71
N ALA A 257 10.10 0.87 12.02
CA ALA A 257 10.37 -0.32 12.83
C ALA A 257 10.00 -0.14 14.31
N PRO A 258 9.77 -1.23 15.07
CA PRO A 258 9.59 -1.20 16.51
C PRO A 258 10.92 -1.09 17.25
N SER A 259 11.66 -0.01 17.00
CA SER A 259 12.93 0.26 17.67
C SER A 259 12.71 1.00 18.99
N SER A 260 13.66 0.89 19.92
CA SER A 260 13.64 1.65 21.17
C SER A 260 13.62 3.16 20.95
N GLU A 261 14.18 3.68 19.85
CA GLU A 261 14.07 5.09 19.48
C GLU A 261 12.62 5.46 19.13
N ASN A 262 11.95 4.66 18.30
CA ASN A 262 10.56 4.89 17.91
C ASN A 262 9.59 4.71 19.09
N TYR A 263 9.85 3.75 19.98
CA TYR A 263 9.10 3.62 21.23
C TYR A 263 9.26 4.85 22.12
N ARG A 264 10.49 5.33 22.35
CA ARG A 264 10.73 6.56 23.12
C ARG A 264 9.98 7.75 22.53
N TRP A 265 10.08 7.93 21.22
CA TRP A 265 9.39 8.99 20.53
C TRP A 265 7.87 8.88 20.65
N PHE A 266 7.31 7.68 20.48
CA PHE A 266 5.88 7.42 20.59
C PHE A 266 5.33 7.79 21.97
N PHE A 267 5.93 7.30 23.06
CA PHE A 267 5.46 7.59 24.41
C PHE A 267 5.66 9.05 24.81
N ARG A 268 6.71 9.73 24.31
CA ARG A 268 6.83 11.19 24.47
C ARG A 268 5.70 11.94 23.79
N CYS A 269 5.31 11.53 22.58
CA CYS A 269 4.16 12.12 21.89
C CYS A 269 2.85 11.88 22.65
N VAL A 270 2.69 10.73 23.30
CA VAL A 270 1.55 10.41 24.19
C VAL A 270 1.53 11.33 25.42
N GLU A 271 2.66 11.52 26.09
CA GLU A 271 2.75 12.44 27.24
C GLU A 271 2.45 13.88 26.81
N GLU A 272 3.01 14.32 25.68
CA GLU A 272 2.76 15.64 25.09
C GLU A 272 1.30 15.84 24.64
N SER A 273 0.53 14.77 24.38
CA SER A 273 -0.90 14.86 24.07
C SER A 273 -1.80 14.95 25.31
N GLY A 274 -1.21 14.98 26.51
CA GLY A 274 -1.90 15.14 27.78
C GLY A 274 -2.27 13.81 28.47
N VAL A 275 -1.77 12.68 27.98
CA VAL A 275 -2.02 11.37 28.60
C VAL A 275 -0.95 11.09 29.64
N ASN A 276 -1.37 10.88 30.89
CA ASN A 276 -0.46 10.51 31.98
C ASN A 276 -0.49 8.99 32.21
N LEU A 277 0.61 8.33 31.88
CA LEU A 277 0.79 6.88 32.11
C LEU A 277 1.57 6.56 33.39
N ARG A 278 1.97 7.57 34.18
CA ARG A 278 2.71 7.33 35.42
C ARG A 278 1.84 6.51 36.36
N TYR A 279 2.45 5.48 36.94
CA TYR A 279 1.80 4.52 37.86
C TYR A 279 0.67 3.68 37.24
N CYS A 280 0.40 3.80 35.94
CA CYS A 280 -0.59 2.97 35.26
C CYS A 280 0.09 1.72 34.68
N PRO A 281 -0.46 0.50 34.89
CA PRO A 281 0.03 -0.68 34.20
C PRO A 281 -0.22 -0.56 32.70
N VAL A 282 0.84 -0.79 31.92
CA VAL A 282 0.79 -0.82 30.45
C VAL A 282 1.07 -2.25 29.98
N LEU A 283 0.02 -2.93 29.52
CA LEU A 283 0.10 -4.28 28.98
C LEU A 283 0.77 -4.26 27.61
N CYS A 284 1.75 -5.13 27.38
CA CYS A 284 2.55 -5.12 26.16
C CYS A 284 2.99 -6.52 25.71
N ALA A 285 3.54 -6.58 24.49
CA ALA A 285 4.27 -7.74 24.00
C ALA A 285 5.59 -7.94 24.76
N ILE A 286 6.15 -9.14 24.65
CA ILE A 286 7.53 -9.40 25.10
C ILE A 286 8.47 -8.88 24.02
N ASP A 287 8.92 -7.63 24.16
CA ASP A 287 9.78 -6.94 23.20
C ASP A 287 10.97 -6.30 23.92
N PRO A 288 12.21 -6.77 23.69
CA PRO A 288 13.41 -6.20 24.30
C PRO A 288 13.60 -4.71 24.04
N GLU A 289 13.30 -4.22 22.83
CA GLU A 289 13.44 -2.81 22.46
C GLU A 289 12.47 -1.95 23.28
N LEU A 290 11.24 -2.43 23.48
CA LEU A 290 10.24 -1.77 24.33
C LEU A 290 10.69 -1.74 25.79
N MET A 291 11.24 -2.85 26.31
CA MET A 291 11.70 -2.90 27.70
C MET A 291 12.82 -1.88 28.00
N THR A 292 13.64 -1.51 26.99
CA THR A 292 14.70 -0.52 27.20
C THR A 292 14.19 0.88 27.55
N VAL A 293 12.93 1.21 27.23
CA VAL A 293 12.39 2.57 27.43
C VAL A 293 11.64 2.72 28.75
N GLU A 294 11.42 1.62 29.48
CA GLU A 294 10.59 1.59 30.68
C GLU A 294 11.11 2.53 31.77
N ARG A 295 12.39 2.38 32.14
CA ARG A 295 13.03 3.18 33.20
C ARG A 295 13.18 4.64 32.78
N ASP A 296 13.60 4.87 31.53
CA ASP A 296 13.83 6.21 30.98
C ASP A 296 12.57 7.08 31.00
N LEU A 297 11.40 6.45 30.85
CA LEU A 297 10.10 7.13 30.74
C LEU A 297 9.21 6.95 31.99
N GLY A 298 9.69 6.24 33.01
CA GLY A 298 8.91 5.97 34.23
C GLY A 298 7.63 5.17 33.96
N LEU A 299 7.65 4.27 32.97
CA LEU A 299 6.52 3.41 32.61
C LEU A 299 6.52 2.14 33.46
N THR A 300 5.36 1.50 33.61
CA THR A 300 5.23 0.19 34.28
C THR A 300 4.70 -0.82 33.27
N PHE A 301 5.60 -1.53 32.61
CA PHE A 301 5.22 -2.53 31.62
C PHE A 301 4.87 -3.86 32.27
N ARG A 302 3.77 -4.45 31.82
CA ARG A 302 3.35 -5.80 32.17
C ARG A 302 3.17 -6.61 30.90
N TYR A 303 3.59 -7.86 30.91
CA TYR A 303 3.40 -8.74 29.76
C TYR A 303 1.93 -9.10 29.62
N CYS A 304 1.41 -8.92 28.41
CA CYS A 304 0.03 -9.24 28.10
C CYS A 304 -0.13 -10.77 28.03
N THR A 305 -0.92 -11.34 28.94
CA THR A 305 -1.22 -12.79 28.94
C THR A 305 -1.78 -13.26 27.62
N ARG A 306 -2.65 -12.46 26.99
CA ARG A 306 -3.18 -12.76 25.66
C ARG A 306 -2.07 -12.85 24.60
N TYR A 307 -1.09 -11.95 24.63
CA TYR A 307 0.05 -11.99 23.72
C TYR A 307 0.87 -13.27 23.92
N ILE A 308 1.19 -13.62 25.18
CA ILE A 308 1.91 -14.85 25.51
C ILE A 308 1.17 -16.08 24.95
N ILE A 309 -0.13 -16.17 25.14
CA ILE A 309 -0.96 -17.28 24.66
C ILE A 309 -0.98 -17.33 23.13
N GLU A 310 -1.29 -16.21 22.46
CA GLU A 310 -1.59 -16.16 21.02
C GLU A 310 -0.34 -16.14 20.14
N HIS A 311 0.80 -15.66 20.66
CA HIS A 311 2.03 -15.47 19.87
C HIS A 311 3.19 -16.34 20.32
N GLU A 312 3.39 -16.52 21.63
CA GLU A 312 4.55 -17.22 22.16
C GLU A 312 4.25 -18.72 22.31
N LEU A 313 3.26 -19.06 23.14
CA LEU A 313 2.91 -20.46 23.42
C LEU A 313 2.30 -21.15 22.20
N ALA A 314 1.60 -20.43 21.33
CA ALA A 314 1.05 -20.98 20.09
C ALA A 314 2.13 -21.56 19.14
N GLN A 315 3.40 -21.19 19.30
CA GLN A 315 4.52 -21.79 18.55
C GLN A 315 4.94 -23.15 19.11
N ILE A 316 4.52 -23.49 20.33
CA ILE A 316 4.83 -24.75 20.99
C ILE A 316 3.72 -25.75 20.62
N GLY A 317 4.05 -26.74 19.80
CA GLY A 317 3.04 -27.64 19.20
C GLY A 317 2.13 -28.41 20.18
N SER A 318 2.53 -28.57 21.44
CA SER A 318 1.73 -29.18 22.49
C SER A 318 0.68 -28.24 23.13
N PHE A 319 0.77 -26.93 22.85
CA PHE A 319 -0.16 -25.92 23.34
C PHE A 319 -1.25 -25.64 22.31
N ASN A 320 -2.50 -25.52 22.75
CA ASN A 320 -3.64 -25.25 21.88
C ASN A 320 -4.73 -24.46 22.61
N ARG A 321 -5.80 -24.09 21.88
CA ARG A 321 -6.90 -23.25 22.39
C ARG A 321 -7.55 -23.75 23.69
N HIS A 322 -7.59 -25.07 23.91
CA HIS A 322 -8.21 -25.66 25.10
C HIS A 322 -7.38 -25.43 26.36
N HIS A 323 -6.11 -25.07 26.22
CA HIS A 323 -5.19 -24.81 27.33
C HIS A 323 -5.13 -23.33 27.74
N HIS A 324 -5.81 -22.42 27.01
CA HIS A 324 -5.75 -20.98 27.29
C HIS A 324 -6.18 -20.65 28.73
N ALA A 325 -7.23 -21.30 29.24
CA ALA A 325 -7.75 -21.07 30.58
C ALA A 325 -6.72 -21.39 31.68
N LEU A 326 -5.81 -22.34 31.44
CA LEU A 326 -4.75 -22.68 32.39
C LEU A 326 -3.78 -21.52 32.57
N VAL A 327 -3.40 -20.85 31.48
CA VAL A 327 -2.44 -19.73 31.50
C VAL A 327 -3.07 -18.49 32.13
N TRP A 328 -4.35 -18.21 31.85
CA TRP A 328 -5.11 -17.17 32.56
C TRP A 328 -5.20 -17.46 34.06
N GLY A 329 -5.46 -18.72 34.41
CA GLY A 329 -5.49 -19.15 35.80
C GLY A 329 -4.13 -19.01 36.50
N LEU A 330 -3.03 -19.32 35.83
CA LEU A 330 -1.68 -19.15 36.35
C LEU A 330 -1.35 -17.67 36.62
N GLN A 331 -1.71 -16.79 35.68
CA GLN A 331 -1.47 -15.36 35.82
C GLN A 331 -2.27 -14.73 36.97
N GLY A 332 -3.48 -15.25 37.22
CA GLY A 332 -4.36 -14.83 38.31
C GLY A 332 -4.06 -15.46 39.67
N SER A 333 -2.97 -16.22 39.83
CA SER A 333 -2.58 -16.78 41.13
C SER A 333 -2.36 -15.67 42.16
N ALA A 334 -2.87 -15.86 43.37
CA ALA A 334 -2.73 -14.91 44.47
C ALA A 334 -1.47 -15.17 45.31
N THR A 335 -0.95 -16.40 45.28
CA THR A 335 0.24 -16.79 46.06
C THR A 335 1.29 -17.48 45.18
N GLU A 336 2.56 -17.40 45.58
CA GLU A 336 3.66 -18.09 44.90
C GLU A 336 3.46 -19.61 44.89
N MET A 337 2.92 -20.17 45.98
CA MET A 337 2.59 -21.60 46.07
C MET A 337 1.51 -21.98 45.03
N GLU A 338 0.45 -21.18 44.90
CA GLU A 338 -0.57 -21.40 43.88
C GLU A 338 0.00 -21.30 42.46
N TYR A 339 0.84 -20.30 42.21
CA TYR A 339 1.54 -20.14 40.93
C TYR A 339 2.36 -21.38 40.59
N ASN A 340 3.22 -21.84 41.50
CA ASN A 340 4.08 -22.99 41.28
C ASN A 340 3.27 -24.28 41.05
N ASN A 341 2.17 -24.48 41.79
CA ASN A 341 1.27 -25.61 41.60
C ASN A 341 0.59 -25.58 40.22
N ARG A 342 0.06 -24.43 39.81
CA ARG A 342 -0.57 -24.27 38.49
C ARG A 342 0.44 -24.43 37.36
N LEU A 343 1.66 -23.95 37.53
CA LEU A 343 2.74 -24.10 36.56
C LEU A 343 3.12 -25.57 36.36
N ALA A 344 3.27 -26.34 37.44
CA ALA A 344 3.52 -27.78 37.37
C ALA A 344 2.36 -28.54 36.68
N TRP A 345 1.12 -28.13 36.94
CA TRP A 345 -0.05 -28.73 36.28
C TRP A 345 -0.09 -28.44 34.78
N ILE A 346 0.30 -27.22 34.37
CA ILE A 346 0.51 -26.87 32.96
C ILE A 346 1.58 -27.75 32.33
N GLY A 347 2.69 -28.02 33.03
CA GLY A 347 3.71 -28.95 32.56
C GLY A 347 3.20 -30.36 32.28
N THR A 348 2.37 -30.88 33.18
CA THR A 348 1.75 -32.21 33.03
C THR A 348 0.75 -32.23 31.86
N THR A 349 -0.02 -31.16 31.68
CA THR A 349 -1.12 -31.11 30.70
C THR A 349 -0.67 -30.70 29.31
N CYS A 350 0.24 -29.73 29.23
CA CYS A 350 0.69 -29.09 27.99
C CYS A 350 2.14 -29.45 27.62
N GLY A 351 2.83 -30.23 28.45
CA GLY A 351 4.21 -30.65 28.26
C GLY A 351 5.26 -29.69 28.84
N PRO A 352 6.48 -30.20 29.09
CA PRO A 352 7.53 -29.46 29.79
C PRO A 352 8.04 -28.24 29.02
N GLY A 353 7.88 -28.20 27.69
CA GLY A 353 8.25 -27.03 26.89
C GLY A 353 7.45 -25.77 27.26
N VAL A 354 6.14 -25.93 27.48
CA VAL A 354 5.25 -24.81 27.87
C VAL A 354 5.58 -24.33 29.28
N GLU A 355 5.75 -25.27 30.22
CA GLU A 355 6.14 -24.98 31.60
C GLU A 355 7.49 -24.25 31.68
N ASN A 356 8.50 -24.75 30.98
CA ASN A 356 9.84 -24.15 30.99
C ASN A 356 9.85 -22.75 30.38
N TYR A 357 9.04 -22.50 29.36
CA TYR A 357 8.89 -21.16 28.79
C TYR A 357 8.26 -20.20 29.81
N LEU A 358 7.12 -20.57 30.40
CA LEU A 358 6.40 -19.73 31.36
C LEU A 358 7.23 -19.45 32.62
N ARG A 359 8.04 -20.41 33.06
CA ARG A 359 8.97 -20.26 34.18
C ARG A 359 10.03 -19.17 33.96
N GLN A 360 10.42 -18.90 32.71
CA GLN A 360 11.42 -17.89 32.39
C GLN A 360 10.87 -16.46 32.45
N LEU A 361 9.54 -16.30 32.43
CA LEU A 361 8.93 -14.99 32.51
C LEU A 361 9.06 -14.43 33.93
N PRO A 362 9.58 -13.21 34.11
CA PRO A 362 9.64 -12.58 35.43
C PRO A 362 8.24 -12.42 35.99
N MET A 363 8.01 -13.04 37.14
CA MET A 363 6.72 -13.12 37.80
C MET A 363 6.17 -11.73 38.12
N GLU A 364 7.02 -10.81 38.53
CA GLU A 364 6.66 -9.41 38.78
C GLU A 364 6.16 -8.70 37.51
N ARG A 365 6.54 -9.12 36.31
CA ARG A 365 6.10 -8.48 35.06
C ARG A 365 4.80 -9.07 34.52
N TRP A 366 4.30 -10.15 35.11
CA TRP A 366 3.23 -10.94 34.51
C TRP A 366 2.15 -11.38 35.50
N GLY A 367 2.54 -11.87 36.68
CA GLY A 367 1.65 -12.28 37.76
C GLY A 367 1.10 -11.09 38.58
N ILE A 368 -0.05 -11.30 39.23
CA ILE A 368 -0.71 -10.34 40.13
C ILE A 368 -0.49 -10.76 41.59
N LEU A 369 0.71 -11.20 41.94
CA LEU A 369 1.00 -11.62 43.30
C LEU A 369 1.01 -10.41 44.24
N GLU A 370 0.23 -10.49 45.32
CA GLU A 370 0.40 -9.61 46.46
C GLU A 370 1.73 -9.98 47.14
N LYS A 371 2.58 -8.98 47.35
CA LYS A 371 3.83 -9.13 48.10
C LYS A 371 3.60 -8.98 49.59
#